data_AF-A0A5A9P5X0-F1
#
_entry.id   AF-A0A5A9P5X0-F1
#
_cell.length_a   1.000
_cell.length_b   1.000
_cell.length_c   1.000
_cell.angle_alpha   90.00
_cell.angle_beta   90.00
_cell.angle_gamma   90.00
#
_symmetry.space_group_name_H-M   'P 1'
#
loop_
_entity.id
_entity.type
_entity.pdbx_description
1 polymer ?
#
loop_
_entity_poly.entity_id
_entity_poly.type
_entity_poly.pdbx_seq_one_letter_code
_entity_poly.pdbx_strand_id
1 'polypeptide(L)'
;MAQTLGNFFLSLLDYKTEKYVIAKNKKVGVLFRLFQLGVIGYLIGWVFIWKKGYQETEEAIQSSVFTKLKGVDFTNSSAYGLQLWGAEDYVIPSQGDRVFFIVTNYLVTPNQKLDYCPENPKVPDGICTSDDDCLEGESVMAGHGVKTGLCLNETGTCQIRAWCPVEQGHTPQEPMLAKAENFTIYVKNFIKFPKFAFSKSNVLLTPNSTYLKTCRYDRKYHPYCPIFRLGDVIQWTGYSFQDFATKGGAIGVGIEWNCDLDMDESHCIPDYSFTRLDTSENSNILYTSGYNFRFARYFKDTRGETFRNLYKVYGIRFDILTSGKAGKFNIIPTMVNIGSGLALTGAAVFACDMILLYMMSKSSFYRETKFESITKKQPGKHREKKHTRHHGHHPQDRRQKREKKQATEMQLLTSVSCQPNSNPETEIRPTVSALKTYSPERKPMGSVSFRTQQGTEKQIISPVSSLRTPRNQ
;
A
#
# COMPACT_ATOMS: atom_id res chain seq x y z
N MET A 1 -4.12 45.96 -47.79
CA MET A 1 -3.89 45.20 -46.53
C MET A 1 -5.15 45.04 -45.67
N ALA A 2 -6.07 46.02 -45.59
CA ALA A 2 -7.31 45.86 -44.82
C ALA A 2 -8.30 44.83 -45.39
N GLN A 3 -8.42 44.71 -46.73
CA GLN A 3 -9.30 43.73 -47.38
C GLN A 3 -8.80 42.28 -47.23
N THR A 4 -7.48 42.06 -47.24
CA THR A 4 -6.88 40.73 -47.04
C THR A 4 -6.97 40.27 -45.58
N LEU A 5 -6.91 41.18 -44.62
CA LEU A 5 -7.07 40.88 -43.20
C LEU A 5 -8.54 40.55 -42.85
N GLY A 6 -9.50 41.31 -43.40
CA GLY A 6 -10.93 41.06 -43.23
C GLY A 6 -11.37 39.70 -43.79
N ASN A 7 -10.86 39.31 -44.96
CA ASN A 7 -11.12 37.99 -45.53
C ASN A 7 -10.49 36.84 -44.73
N PHE A 8 -9.36 37.08 -44.04
CA PHE A 8 -8.76 36.09 -43.14
C PHE A 8 -9.62 35.88 -41.88
N PHE A 9 -10.10 36.96 -41.25
CA PHE A 9 -10.98 36.87 -40.08
C PHE A 9 -12.35 36.25 -40.41
N LEU A 10 -12.88 36.49 -41.61
CA LEU A 10 -14.10 35.82 -42.07
C LEU A 10 -13.87 34.33 -42.34
N SER A 11 -12.71 33.97 -42.89
CA SER A 11 -12.38 32.55 -43.09
C SER A 11 -12.12 31.79 -41.77
N LEU A 12 -11.75 32.48 -40.69
CA LEU A 12 -11.69 31.89 -39.35
C LEU A 12 -13.09 31.50 -38.81
N LEU A 13 -14.16 32.07 -39.36
CA LEU A 13 -15.55 31.74 -39.03
C LEU A 13 -16.15 30.69 -39.99
N ASP A 14 -15.37 30.16 -40.95
CA ASP A 14 -15.83 29.12 -41.85
C ASP A 14 -16.03 27.80 -41.09
N TYR A 15 -17.28 27.34 -41.00
CA TYR A 15 -17.62 26.03 -40.44
C TYR A 15 -17.58 24.95 -41.52
N LYS A 16 -16.63 24.01 -41.38
CA LYS A 16 -16.52 22.84 -42.26
C LYS A 16 -17.37 21.70 -41.72
N THR A 17 -18.23 21.14 -42.56
CA THR A 17 -19.04 19.95 -42.27
C THR A 17 -18.71 18.81 -43.23
N GLU A 18 -18.75 17.59 -42.74
CA GLU A 18 -18.57 16.40 -43.57
C GLU A 18 -19.86 16.07 -44.35
N LYS A 19 -19.70 15.52 -45.56
CA LYS A 19 -20.80 14.99 -46.36
C LYS A 19 -20.97 13.50 -46.06
N TYR A 20 -22.09 13.12 -45.47
CA TYR A 20 -22.37 11.73 -45.10
C TYR A 20 -23.09 10.95 -46.21
N VAL A 21 -22.79 9.65 -46.33
CA VAL A 21 -23.51 8.70 -47.20
C VAL A 21 -24.39 7.80 -46.34
N ILE A 22 -25.70 7.80 -46.59
CA ILE A 22 -26.66 6.99 -45.83
C ILE A 22 -26.85 5.64 -46.55
N ALA A 23 -26.27 4.57 -46.02
CA ALA A 23 -26.47 3.22 -46.54
C ALA A 23 -27.77 2.60 -45.99
N LYS A 24 -28.78 2.40 -46.84
CA LYS A 24 -30.06 1.76 -46.47
C LYS A 24 -29.96 0.22 -46.46
N ASN A 25 -29.08 -0.33 -45.63
CA ASN A 25 -28.90 -1.77 -45.50
C ASN A 25 -29.29 -2.28 -44.10
N LYS A 26 -30.35 -3.11 -44.02
CA LYS A 26 -30.84 -3.63 -42.73
C LYS A 26 -29.80 -4.47 -41.97
N LYS A 27 -28.97 -5.28 -42.66
CA LYS A 27 -27.99 -6.15 -42.00
C LYS A 27 -26.88 -5.34 -41.31
N VAL A 28 -26.31 -4.36 -42.03
CA VAL A 28 -25.27 -3.47 -41.48
C VAL A 28 -25.86 -2.53 -40.43
N GLY A 29 -27.08 -2.04 -40.65
CA GLY A 29 -27.78 -1.22 -39.65
C GLY A 29 -28.00 -1.96 -38.33
N VAL A 30 -28.45 -3.22 -38.38
CA VAL A 30 -28.58 -4.06 -37.17
C VAL A 30 -27.22 -4.28 -36.52
N LEU A 31 -26.19 -4.62 -37.29
CA LEU A 31 -24.84 -4.82 -36.77
C LEU A 31 -24.32 -3.57 -36.05
N PHE A 32 -24.45 -2.40 -36.66
CA PHE A 32 -24.02 -1.13 -36.08
C PHE A 32 -24.78 -0.82 -34.78
N ARG A 33 -26.10 -1.05 -34.74
CA ARG A 33 -26.91 -0.86 -33.52
C ARG A 33 -26.53 -1.84 -32.42
N LEU A 34 -26.20 -3.09 -32.75
CA LEU A 34 -25.72 -4.07 -31.77
C LEU A 34 -24.37 -3.65 -31.18
N PHE A 35 -23.44 -3.16 -32.00
CA PHE A 35 -22.18 -2.60 -31.50
C PHE A 35 -22.41 -1.39 -30.58
N GLN A 36 -23.28 -0.46 -30.98
CA GLN A 36 -23.63 0.69 -30.13
C GLN A 36 -24.23 0.25 -28.80
N LEU A 37 -25.16 -0.70 -28.80
CA LEU A 37 -25.73 -1.27 -27.58
C LEU A 37 -24.67 -1.96 -26.73
N GLY A 38 -23.73 -2.68 -27.33
CA GLY A 38 -22.61 -3.31 -26.63
C GLY A 38 -21.71 -2.28 -25.95
N VAL A 39 -21.36 -1.20 -26.64
CA VAL A 39 -20.56 -0.09 -26.07
C VAL A 39 -21.31 0.59 -24.93
N ILE A 40 -22.59 0.90 -25.12
CA ILE A 40 -23.43 1.51 -24.06
C ILE A 40 -23.52 0.58 -22.84
N GLY A 41 -23.76 -0.71 -23.07
CA GLY A 41 -23.81 -1.73 -22.02
C GLY A 41 -22.48 -1.84 -21.25
N TYR A 42 -21.35 -1.81 -21.95
CA TYR A 42 -20.02 -1.78 -21.34
C TYR A 42 -19.80 -0.53 -20.48
N LEU A 43 -20.13 0.65 -20.99
CA LEU A 43 -19.95 1.90 -20.25
C LEU A 43 -20.81 1.93 -19.00
N ILE A 44 -22.11 1.63 -19.12
CA ILE A 44 -23.03 1.67 -17.98
C ILE A 44 -22.68 0.56 -16.99
N GLY A 45 -22.54 -0.69 -17.44
CA GLY A 45 -22.32 -1.84 -16.57
C GLY A 45 -20.92 -1.89 -15.95
N TRP A 46 -19.88 -1.83 -16.78
CA TRP A 46 -18.50 -2.00 -16.31
C TRP A 46 -17.90 -0.69 -15.79
N VAL A 47 -17.95 0.38 -16.58
CA VAL A 47 -17.25 1.63 -16.24
C VAL A 47 -17.97 2.37 -15.11
N PHE A 48 -19.28 2.59 -15.24
CA PHE A 48 -20.04 3.35 -14.24
C PHE A 48 -20.47 2.50 -13.05
N ILE A 49 -21.11 1.34 -13.25
CA ILE A 49 -21.62 0.54 -12.10
C ILE A 49 -20.48 -0.21 -11.40
N TRP A 50 -19.70 -1.02 -12.11
CA TRP A 50 -18.69 -1.89 -11.47
C TRP A 50 -17.44 -1.14 -11.00
N LYS A 51 -16.89 -0.26 -11.85
CA LYS A 51 -15.67 0.50 -11.53
C LYS A 51 -15.93 1.85 -10.87
N LYS A 52 -17.20 2.27 -10.73
CA LYS A 52 -17.58 3.59 -10.18
C LYS A 52 -16.82 4.74 -10.83
N GLY A 53 -16.65 4.71 -12.15
CA GLY A 53 -15.88 5.72 -12.91
C GLY A 53 -16.47 7.14 -12.87
N TYR A 54 -17.65 7.33 -12.26
CA TYR A 54 -18.20 8.65 -11.97
C TYR A 54 -17.64 9.27 -10.68
N GLN A 55 -16.97 8.48 -9.85
CA GLN A 55 -16.39 8.94 -8.61
C GLN A 55 -14.94 9.34 -8.80
N GLU A 56 -14.55 10.40 -8.12
CA GLU A 56 -13.17 10.66 -7.82
C GLU A 56 -12.79 9.88 -6.55
N THR A 57 -11.61 9.25 -6.55
CA THR A 57 -11.16 8.42 -5.43
C THR A 57 -9.96 9.03 -4.71
N GLU A 58 -9.86 8.80 -3.41
CA GLU A 58 -8.72 9.12 -2.56
C GLU A 58 -8.30 7.86 -1.78
N GLU A 59 -7.02 7.48 -1.94
CA GLU A 59 -6.40 6.34 -1.23
C GLU A 59 -5.41 6.81 -0.14
N ALA A 60 -5.06 8.10 -0.15
CA ALA A 60 -4.17 8.72 0.84
C ALA A 60 -4.95 9.09 2.11
N ILE A 61 -5.26 8.08 2.92
CA ILE A 61 -5.96 8.27 4.20
C ILE A 61 -5.01 8.79 5.28
N GLN A 62 -5.46 9.75 6.07
CA GLN A 62 -4.82 10.16 7.31
C GLN A 62 -5.43 9.35 8.46
N SER A 63 -4.62 8.59 9.18
CA SER A 63 -5.07 7.74 10.30
C SER A 63 -4.38 8.11 11.61
N SER A 64 -5.14 8.12 12.69
CA SER A 64 -4.65 8.21 14.08
C SER A 64 -5.23 7.05 14.88
N VAL A 65 -4.37 6.29 15.56
CA VAL A 65 -4.75 5.11 16.34
C VAL A 65 -4.35 5.33 17.79
N PHE A 66 -5.27 5.02 18.71
CA PHE A 66 -5.02 4.95 20.14
C PHE A 66 -5.43 3.57 20.64
N THR A 67 -4.56 2.95 21.43
CA THR A 67 -4.79 1.62 21.98
C THR A 67 -4.82 1.68 23.50
N LYS A 68 -5.72 0.91 24.11
CA LYS A 68 -5.78 0.77 25.56
C LYS A 68 -6.10 -0.67 25.91
N LEU A 69 -5.30 -1.26 26.77
CA LEU A 69 -5.51 -2.62 27.22
C LEU A 69 -6.08 -2.64 28.63
N LYS A 70 -6.86 -3.68 28.92
CA LYS A 70 -7.39 -3.96 30.26
C LYS A 70 -7.35 -5.45 30.53
N GLY A 71 -6.93 -5.79 31.73
CA GLY A 71 -6.73 -7.14 32.20
C GLY A 71 -5.83 -7.12 33.41
N VAL A 72 -5.98 -8.11 34.27
CA VAL A 72 -5.07 -8.33 35.40
C VAL A 72 -4.79 -9.82 35.53
N ASP A 73 -3.57 -10.17 35.91
CA ASP A 73 -3.23 -11.54 36.26
C ASP A 73 -2.34 -11.58 37.50
N PHE A 74 -2.38 -12.71 38.19
CA PHE A 74 -1.51 -12.98 39.33
C PHE A 74 -0.49 -14.04 38.95
N THR A 75 0.77 -13.74 39.21
CA THR A 75 1.88 -14.67 39.00
C THR A 75 2.48 -15.02 40.35
N ASN A 76 2.77 -16.29 40.59
CA ASN A 76 3.46 -16.73 41.79
C ASN A 76 4.84 -17.29 41.39
N SER A 77 5.89 -16.52 41.67
CA SER A 77 7.27 -16.89 41.33
C SER A 77 8.11 -17.01 42.59
N SER A 78 9.06 -17.94 42.62
CA SER A 78 10.00 -18.10 43.74
C SER A 78 10.83 -16.84 44.02
N ALA A 79 11.06 -15.99 43.02
CA ALA A 79 11.88 -14.78 43.16
C ALA A 79 11.15 -13.56 43.75
N TYR A 80 9.85 -13.43 43.50
CA TYR A 80 9.06 -12.24 43.89
C TYR A 80 7.76 -12.57 44.64
N GLY A 81 7.48 -13.85 44.88
CA GLY A 81 6.23 -14.31 45.47
C GLY A 81 5.03 -14.03 44.57
N LEU A 82 3.90 -13.71 45.21
CA LEU A 82 2.65 -13.35 44.53
C LEU A 82 2.73 -11.90 44.03
N GLN A 83 2.72 -11.72 42.71
CA GLN A 83 2.74 -10.42 42.06
C GLN A 83 1.49 -10.21 41.19
N LEU A 84 0.91 -9.02 41.27
CA LEU A 84 -0.17 -8.57 40.39
C LEU A 84 0.43 -7.91 39.15
N TRP A 85 -0.06 -8.29 37.98
CA TRP A 85 0.30 -7.68 36.70
C TRP A 85 -0.90 -6.90 36.17
N GLY A 86 -0.71 -5.58 36.03
CA GLY A 86 -1.65 -4.67 35.35
C GLY A 86 -1.18 -4.31 33.95
N ALA A 87 -2.01 -3.60 33.20
CA ALA A 87 -1.69 -3.15 31.83
C ALA A 87 -0.45 -2.25 31.80
N GLU A 88 -0.19 -1.52 32.87
CA GLU A 88 1.01 -0.73 33.11
C GLU A 88 2.30 -1.55 33.17
N ASP A 89 2.23 -2.83 33.51
CA ASP A 89 3.39 -3.72 33.62
C ASP A 89 3.60 -4.58 32.38
N TYR A 90 2.53 -5.16 31.81
CA TYR A 90 2.64 -6.09 30.69
C TYR A 90 2.56 -5.42 29.31
N VAL A 91 2.21 -4.12 29.21
CA VAL A 91 2.10 -3.42 27.92
C VAL A 91 3.31 -2.52 27.67
N ILE A 92 3.97 -2.73 26.52
CA ILE A 92 5.18 -1.99 26.15
C ILE A 92 5.06 -1.48 24.70
N PRO A 93 5.18 -0.17 24.41
CA PRO A 93 5.13 0.93 25.37
C PRO A 93 3.72 1.15 25.93
N SER A 94 3.62 1.63 27.17
CA SER A 94 2.33 1.84 27.85
C SER A 94 1.54 3.07 27.36
N GLN A 95 2.11 3.90 26.50
CA GLN A 95 1.49 5.14 26.02
C GLN A 95 0.32 4.91 25.03
N GLY A 96 0.18 3.70 24.48
CA GLY A 96 -0.92 3.36 23.57
C GLY A 96 -0.73 3.95 22.16
N ASP A 97 0.19 3.38 21.41
CA ASP A 97 0.45 3.72 20.00
C ASP A 97 -0.15 2.66 19.05
N ARG A 98 0.03 2.82 17.74
CA ARG A 98 -0.30 1.85 16.70
C ARG A 98 0.49 0.54 16.81
N VAL A 99 1.63 0.55 17.48
CA VAL A 99 2.43 -0.64 17.79
C VAL A 99 2.52 -0.78 19.31
N PHE A 100 2.14 -1.94 19.82
CA PHE A 100 2.27 -2.26 21.23
C PHE A 100 2.58 -3.75 21.43
N PHE A 101 3.18 -4.08 22.56
CA PHE A 101 3.58 -5.42 22.94
C PHE A 101 2.86 -5.84 24.22
N ILE A 102 2.33 -7.06 24.25
CA ILE A 102 1.74 -7.68 25.42
C ILE A 102 2.68 -8.78 25.91
N VAL A 103 3.24 -8.61 27.11
CA VAL A 103 4.01 -9.66 27.80
C VAL A 103 3.08 -10.80 28.18
N THR A 104 3.40 -12.02 27.78
CA THR A 104 2.65 -13.25 28.13
C THR A 104 3.48 -14.23 28.94
N ASN A 105 4.80 -14.19 28.78
CA ASN A 105 5.74 -15.03 29.51
C ASN A 105 7.02 -14.24 29.79
N TYR A 106 7.70 -14.55 30.89
CA TYR A 106 8.89 -13.82 31.28
C TYR A 106 9.83 -14.66 32.14
N LEU A 107 11.10 -14.30 32.10
CA LEU A 107 12.16 -14.79 32.97
C LEU A 107 12.81 -13.58 33.65
N VAL A 108 12.96 -13.64 34.97
CA VAL A 108 13.61 -12.57 35.74
C VAL A 108 14.90 -13.06 36.35
N THR A 109 15.94 -12.23 36.25
CA THR A 109 17.17 -12.36 37.03
C THR A 109 17.21 -11.20 38.03
N PRO A 110 16.79 -11.44 39.29
CA PRO A 110 16.69 -10.39 40.31
C PRO A 110 18.06 -9.95 40.82
N ASN A 111 18.12 -8.75 41.38
CA ASN A 111 19.23 -8.25 42.21
C ASN A 111 20.60 -8.33 41.55
N GLN A 112 20.68 -8.12 40.23
CA GLN A 112 21.96 -8.06 39.55
C GLN A 112 22.76 -6.85 40.05
N LYS A 113 23.99 -7.09 40.47
CA LYS A 113 24.98 -6.05 40.82
C LYS A 113 26.16 -6.13 39.87
N LEU A 114 26.87 -5.02 39.68
CA LEU A 114 28.09 -5.04 38.88
C LEU A 114 29.18 -5.74 39.69
N ASP A 115 29.57 -6.94 39.28
CA ASP A 115 30.51 -7.79 40.00
C ASP A 115 31.23 -8.77 39.04
N TYR A 116 31.99 -9.70 39.60
CA TYR A 116 32.64 -10.79 38.89
C TYR A 116 31.88 -12.11 39.07
N CYS A 117 31.53 -12.77 37.97
CA CYS A 117 30.83 -14.05 38.00
C CYS A 117 31.18 -14.91 36.77
N PRO A 118 30.93 -16.23 36.81
CA PRO A 118 31.02 -17.08 35.62
C PRO A 118 30.03 -16.62 34.53
N GLU A 119 30.45 -16.72 33.27
CA GLU A 119 29.58 -16.57 32.11
C GLU A 119 28.57 -17.73 32.01
N ASN A 120 27.49 -17.55 31.25
CA ASN A 120 26.51 -18.59 31.01
C ASN A 120 27.11 -19.69 30.10
N PRO A 121 27.07 -20.99 30.48
CA PRO A 121 27.55 -22.10 29.65
C PRO A 121 26.89 -22.23 28.26
N LYS A 122 25.76 -21.55 28.04
CA LYS A 122 25.09 -21.47 26.73
C LYS A 122 25.79 -20.53 25.74
N VAL A 123 26.75 -19.72 26.20
CA VAL A 123 27.52 -18.78 25.38
C VAL A 123 28.81 -19.47 24.94
N PRO A 124 28.97 -19.82 23.65
CA PRO A 124 30.11 -20.62 23.19
C PRO A 124 31.47 -19.95 23.44
N ASP A 125 31.57 -18.64 23.25
CA ASP A 125 32.80 -17.86 23.49
C ASP A 125 33.13 -17.66 24.98
N GLY A 126 32.20 -18.04 25.87
CA GLY A 126 32.40 -18.03 27.31
C GLY A 126 32.91 -19.34 27.88
N ILE A 127 33.00 -20.41 27.09
CA ILE A 127 33.47 -21.74 27.53
C ILE A 127 34.99 -21.77 27.54
N CYS A 128 35.59 -22.28 28.60
CA CYS A 128 37.03 -22.38 28.76
C CYS A 128 37.44 -23.71 29.40
N THR A 129 38.68 -24.10 29.14
CA THR A 129 39.35 -25.24 29.80
C THR A 129 40.56 -24.79 30.61
N SER A 130 41.18 -23.68 30.22
CA SER A 130 42.32 -23.07 30.89
C SER A 130 42.19 -21.55 30.90
N ASP A 131 42.96 -20.88 31.76
CA ASP A 131 42.97 -19.42 31.86
C ASP A 131 43.40 -18.74 30.55
N ASP A 132 44.23 -19.42 29.74
CA ASP A 132 44.68 -18.93 28.43
C ASP A 132 43.53 -18.76 27.42
N ASP A 133 42.42 -19.49 27.59
CA ASP A 133 41.22 -19.36 26.76
C ASP A 133 40.45 -18.05 27.05
N CYS A 134 40.71 -17.42 28.20
CA CYS A 134 39.97 -16.28 28.72
C CYS A 134 40.76 -14.98 28.65
N LEU A 135 41.11 -14.51 27.45
CA LEU A 135 41.90 -13.28 27.24
C LEU A 135 41.35 -12.07 28.02
N GLU A 136 42.16 -11.51 28.91
CA GLU A 136 41.78 -10.40 29.78
C GLU A 136 41.44 -9.13 28.97
N GLY A 137 40.31 -8.50 29.31
CA GLY A 137 39.87 -7.25 28.67
C GLY A 137 39.06 -7.44 27.38
N GLU A 138 38.95 -8.67 26.87
CA GLU A 138 38.09 -8.95 25.72
C GLU A 138 36.62 -9.12 26.12
N SER A 139 35.72 -8.54 25.33
CA SER A 139 34.28 -8.76 25.50
C SER A 139 33.88 -10.14 24.99
N VAL A 140 33.03 -10.85 25.74
CA VAL A 140 32.48 -12.12 25.27
C VAL A 140 31.51 -11.89 24.10
N MET A 141 31.78 -12.53 22.96
CA MET A 141 30.95 -12.45 21.77
C MET A 141 29.57 -13.06 22.02
N ALA A 142 28.52 -12.24 21.84
CA ALA A 142 27.14 -12.59 22.21
C ALA A 142 26.95 -13.00 23.69
N GLY A 143 27.88 -12.60 24.57
CA GLY A 143 27.83 -12.82 26.01
C GLY A 143 27.35 -11.60 26.80
N HIS A 144 27.61 -11.60 28.11
CA HIS A 144 27.05 -10.64 29.06
C HIS A 144 28.07 -9.62 29.60
N GLY A 145 29.38 -9.82 29.37
CA GLY A 145 30.42 -8.97 29.95
C GLY A 145 31.80 -9.11 29.34
N VAL A 146 32.81 -8.69 30.10
CA VAL A 146 34.23 -8.64 29.69
C VAL A 146 35.03 -9.68 30.48
N LYS A 147 35.84 -10.48 29.80
CA LYS A 147 36.69 -11.55 30.37
C LYS A 147 37.75 -10.97 31.29
N THR A 148 38.01 -11.62 32.42
CA THR A 148 38.99 -11.16 33.43
C THR A 148 40.37 -11.82 33.34
N GLY A 149 40.58 -12.81 32.46
CA GLY A 149 41.81 -13.63 32.48
C GLY A 149 41.66 -15.00 33.14
N LEU A 150 40.54 -15.27 33.82
CA LEU A 150 40.40 -16.46 34.67
C LEU A 150 39.32 -17.41 34.15
N CYS A 151 39.63 -18.70 34.13
CA CYS A 151 38.72 -19.80 33.82
C CYS A 151 38.23 -20.47 35.10
N LEU A 152 36.91 -20.56 35.28
CA LEU A 152 36.31 -21.16 36.49
C LEU A 152 36.03 -22.64 36.28
N ASN A 153 36.88 -23.50 36.86
CA ASN A 153 36.82 -24.97 36.73
C ASN A 153 35.46 -25.58 37.13
N GLU A 154 34.73 -24.98 38.07
CA GLU A 154 33.43 -25.49 38.53
C GLU A 154 32.34 -25.40 37.46
N THR A 155 32.41 -24.39 36.59
CA THR A 155 31.41 -24.15 35.54
C THR A 155 31.95 -24.41 34.13
N GLY A 156 33.27 -24.49 33.97
CA GLY A 156 33.94 -24.56 32.67
C GLY A 156 33.75 -23.28 31.85
N THR A 157 33.61 -22.13 32.52
CA THR A 157 33.37 -20.83 31.85
C THR A 157 34.29 -19.74 32.36
N CYS A 158 34.59 -18.77 31.50
CA CYS A 158 35.40 -17.62 31.87
C CYS A 158 34.70 -16.80 32.95
N GLN A 159 35.48 -16.30 33.91
CA GLN A 159 35.04 -15.25 34.80
C GLN A 159 34.93 -13.94 34.00
N ILE A 160 33.80 -13.26 34.16
CA ILE A 160 33.52 -12.00 33.50
C ILE A 160 33.18 -10.92 34.51
N ARG A 161 33.52 -9.67 34.17
CA ARG A 161 33.01 -8.48 34.84
C ARG A 161 31.70 -8.07 34.18
N ALA A 162 30.58 -8.28 34.87
CA ALA A 162 29.24 -8.14 34.30
C ALA A 162 28.19 -7.80 35.36
N TRP A 163 26.93 -7.74 34.94
CA TRP A 163 25.78 -7.72 35.86
C TRP A 163 25.53 -9.14 36.39
N CYS A 164 25.96 -9.39 37.61
CA CYS A 164 26.00 -10.68 38.25
C CYS A 164 24.88 -10.86 39.28
N PRO A 165 24.26 -12.06 39.38
CA PRO A 165 24.50 -13.23 38.53
C PRO A 165 23.96 -13.05 37.10
N VAL A 166 24.60 -13.69 36.11
CA VAL A 166 24.11 -13.71 34.73
C VAL A 166 22.78 -14.47 34.60
N GLU A 167 22.06 -14.27 33.50
CA GLU A 167 20.81 -14.99 33.22
C GLU A 167 21.10 -16.49 33.06
N GLN A 168 20.70 -17.33 34.04
CA GLN A 168 20.93 -18.79 34.03
C GLN A 168 19.65 -19.63 33.83
N GLY A 169 18.50 -18.98 33.58
CA GLY A 169 17.20 -19.65 33.52
C GLY A 169 16.87 -20.31 32.18
N HIS A 170 16.00 -21.33 32.25
CA HIS A 170 15.26 -21.82 31.10
C HIS A 170 13.95 -21.02 30.99
N THR A 171 13.57 -20.67 29.77
CA THR A 171 12.27 -20.04 29.52
C THR A 171 11.17 -20.99 30.01
N PRO A 172 10.23 -20.51 30.84
CA PRO A 172 9.12 -21.35 31.29
C PRO A 172 8.35 -21.93 30.09
N GLN A 173 8.12 -23.24 30.08
CA GLN A 173 7.35 -23.90 29.02
C GLN A 173 5.87 -23.55 29.09
N GLU A 174 5.35 -23.25 30.28
CA GLU A 174 4.02 -22.70 30.48
C GLU A 174 4.08 -21.17 30.59
N PRO A 175 3.13 -20.45 29.96
CA PRO A 175 3.12 -18.99 30.01
C PRO A 175 2.78 -18.50 31.42
N MET A 176 3.64 -17.64 31.97
CA MET A 176 3.42 -17.07 33.30
C MET A 176 2.12 -16.27 33.40
N LEU A 177 1.68 -15.60 32.32
CA LEU A 177 0.42 -14.84 32.27
C LEU A 177 -0.62 -15.59 31.42
N ALA A 178 -1.02 -16.79 31.83
CA ALA A 178 -2.00 -17.59 31.11
C ALA A 178 -3.38 -16.91 31.00
N LYS A 179 -3.78 -16.07 31.97
CA LYS A 179 -5.07 -15.36 31.89
C LYS A 179 -5.06 -14.21 30.91
N ALA A 180 -3.91 -13.89 30.30
CA ALA A 180 -3.82 -12.87 29.27
C ALA A 180 -4.75 -13.14 28.08
N GLU A 181 -5.11 -14.41 27.81
CA GLU A 181 -6.12 -14.76 26.80
C GLU A 181 -7.46 -14.00 26.97
N ASN A 182 -7.82 -13.69 28.22
CA ASN A 182 -9.06 -12.96 28.55
C ASN A 182 -8.89 -11.45 28.61
N PHE A 183 -7.71 -10.92 28.32
CA PHE A 183 -7.49 -9.48 28.29
C PHE A 183 -8.23 -8.86 27.11
N THR A 184 -8.53 -7.58 27.27
CA THR A 184 -9.27 -6.82 26.26
C THR A 184 -8.40 -5.69 25.71
N ILE A 185 -8.44 -5.54 24.38
CA ILE A 185 -7.76 -4.51 23.63
C ILE A 185 -8.84 -3.57 23.10
N TYR A 186 -8.81 -2.31 23.53
CA TYR A 186 -9.63 -1.24 22.99
C TYR A 186 -8.82 -0.49 21.93
N VAL A 187 -9.29 -0.52 20.68
CA VAL A 187 -8.65 0.17 19.55
C VAL A 187 -9.54 1.31 19.10
N LYS A 188 -9.09 2.55 19.27
CA LYS A 188 -9.77 3.74 18.76
C LYS A 188 -9.02 4.24 17.53
N ASN A 189 -9.68 4.17 16.38
CA ASN A 189 -9.14 4.64 15.12
C ASN A 189 -9.94 5.85 14.63
N PHE A 190 -9.22 6.89 14.22
CA PHE A 190 -9.74 8.06 13.54
C PHE A 190 -9.15 8.12 12.15
N ILE A 191 -10.02 8.29 11.16
CA ILE A 191 -9.65 8.45 9.78
C ILE A 191 -10.08 9.81 9.25
N LYS A 192 -9.30 10.33 8.32
CA LYS A 192 -9.63 11.52 7.55
C LYS A 192 -9.21 11.31 6.10
N PHE A 193 -10.10 11.69 5.19
CA PHE A 193 -9.88 11.78 3.75
C PHE A 193 -9.82 13.27 3.40
N PRO A 194 -8.62 13.88 3.39
CA PRO A 194 -8.45 15.33 3.26
C PRO A 194 -9.08 15.91 2.00
N LYS A 195 -9.00 15.20 0.87
CA LYS A 195 -9.55 15.67 -0.41
C LYS A 195 -11.06 15.88 -0.35
N PHE A 196 -11.76 15.05 0.41
CA PHE A 196 -13.21 15.14 0.58
C PHE A 196 -13.64 15.84 1.87
N ALA A 197 -12.69 16.31 2.69
CA ALA A 197 -12.90 16.85 4.03
C ALA A 197 -13.77 15.94 4.94
N PHE A 198 -13.73 14.63 4.70
CA PHE A 198 -14.51 13.64 5.43
C PHE A 198 -13.65 13.03 6.56
N SER A 199 -14.24 12.84 7.74
CA SER A 199 -13.57 12.20 8.88
C SER A 199 -14.54 11.32 9.65
N LYS A 200 -14.06 10.15 10.08
CA LYS A 200 -14.87 9.19 10.84
C LYS A 200 -14.03 8.47 11.88
N SER A 201 -14.68 7.89 12.87
CA SER A 201 -14.07 6.98 13.84
C SER A 201 -14.71 5.61 13.78
N ASN A 202 -13.96 4.57 14.13
CA ASN A 202 -14.47 3.21 14.24
C ASN A 202 -15.47 3.01 15.39
N VAL A 203 -15.53 3.95 16.34
CA VAL A 203 -16.46 3.89 17.47
C VAL A 203 -17.84 4.35 17.03
N LEU A 204 -18.85 3.49 17.21
CA LEU A 204 -20.24 3.83 16.94
C LEU A 204 -20.66 5.08 17.72
N LEU A 205 -21.21 6.07 17.01
CA LEU A 205 -21.85 7.24 17.62
C LEU A 205 -23.21 6.81 18.20
N THR A 206 -23.24 6.47 19.48
CA THR A 206 -24.46 6.07 20.20
C THR A 206 -24.65 6.93 21.45
N PRO A 207 -25.90 7.33 21.79
CA PRO A 207 -26.19 7.99 23.05
C PRO A 207 -26.06 7.05 24.26
N ASN A 208 -25.93 5.74 24.03
CA ASN A 208 -25.83 4.75 25.10
C ASN A 208 -24.42 4.71 25.72
N SER A 209 -24.27 5.31 26.89
CA SER A 209 -23.01 5.30 27.67
C SER A 209 -22.56 3.92 28.15
N THR A 210 -23.45 2.91 28.11
CA THR A 210 -23.13 1.53 28.52
C THR A 210 -22.57 0.67 27.39
N TYR A 211 -22.72 1.09 26.13
CA TYR A 211 -22.30 0.30 24.96
C TYR A 211 -20.84 -0.13 25.04
N LEU A 212 -19.91 0.81 25.29
CA LEU A 212 -18.48 0.51 25.41
C LEU A 212 -18.10 -0.28 26.67
N LYS A 213 -19.00 -0.41 27.65
CA LYS A 213 -18.73 -1.20 28.86
C LYS A 213 -19.03 -2.68 28.64
N THR A 214 -20.04 -2.98 27.83
CA THR A 214 -20.56 -4.35 27.63
C THR A 214 -20.18 -4.95 26.28
N CYS A 215 -19.95 -4.14 25.25
CA CYS A 215 -19.70 -4.68 23.92
C CYS A 215 -18.40 -5.48 23.84
N ARG A 216 -18.42 -6.52 23.02
CA ARG A 216 -17.26 -7.26 22.54
C ARG A 216 -17.37 -7.38 21.04
N TYR A 217 -16.25 -7.22 20.34
CA TYR A 217 -16.23 -7.33 18.89
C TYR A 217 -16.60 -8.75 18.47
N ASP A 218 -17.55 -8.83 17.55
CA ASP A 218 -17.91 -10.04 16.85
C ASP A 218 -18.28 -9.68 15.42
N ARG A 219 -17.79 -10.45 14.45
CA ARG A 219 -17.96 -10.16 13.02
C ARG A 219 -19.42 -10.12 12.57
N LYS A 220 -20.31 -10.87 13.22
CA LYS A 220 -21.75 -10.98 12.86
C LYS A 220 -22.62 -10.16 13.81
N TYR A 221 -22.41 -10.28 15.12
CA TYR A 221 -23.31 -9.71 16.13
C TYR A 221 -22.95 -8.26 16.49
N HIS A 222 -21.65 -7.92 16.56
CA HIS A 222 -21.16 -6.63 17.04
C HIS A 222 -19.96 -6.09 16.24
N PRO A 223 -20.12 -5.83 14.92
CA PRO A 223 -19.00 -5.42 14.05
C PRO A 223 -18.46 -4.02 14.37
N TYR A 224 -19.24 -3.17 15.05
CA TYR A 224 -18.85 -1.82 15.43
C TYR A 224 -18.13 -1.73 16.79
N CYS A 225 -18.03 -2.83 17.53
CA CYS A 225 -17.42 -2.77 18.85
C CYS A 225 -15.89 -2.69 18.72
N PRO A 226 -15.23 -1.65 19.24
CA PRO A 226 -13.78 -1.48 19.16
C PRO A 226 -13.00 -2.27 20.23
N ILE A 227 -13.65 -3.19 20.95
CA ILE A 227 -13.07 -3.94 22.07
C ILE A 227 -12.93 -5.41 21.67
N PHE A 228 -11.69 -5.86 21.58
CA PHE A 228 -11.31 -7.20 21.16
C PHE A 228 -10.81 -7.98 22.36
N ARG A 229 -11.18 -9.26 22.48
CA ARG A 229 -10.58 -10.18 23.44
C ARG A 229 -9.32 -10.79 22.82
N LEU A 230 -8.23 -10.88 23.59
CA LEU A 230 -6.93 -11.31 23.08
C LEU A 230 -6.98 -12.73 22.50
N GLY A 231 -7.65 -13.66 23.18
CA GLY A 231 -7.84 -15.04 22.70
C GLY A 231 -8.57 -15.09 21.35
N ASP A 232 -9.64 -14.31 21.18
CA ASP A 232 -10.43 -14.29 19.94
C ASP A 232 -9.61 -13.73 18.77
N VAL A 233 -8.82 -12.68 19.02
CA VAL A 233 -7.91 -12.10 18.02
C VAL A 233 -6.92 -13.13 17.50
N ILE A 234 -6.30 -13.90 18.41
CA ILE A 234 -5.34 -14.94 18.05
C ILE A 234 -6.06 -16.09 17.33
N GLN A 235 -7.23 -16.49 17.80
CA GLN A 235 -8.03 -17.52 17.13
C GLN A 235 -8.38 -17.14 15.68
N TRP A 236 -8.68 -15.87 15.40
CA TRP A 236 -8.95 -15.40 14.03
C TRP A 236 -7.73 -15.41 13.12
N THR A 237 -6.51 -15.44 13.67
CA THR A 237 -5.29 -15.69 12.87
C THR A 237 -5.12 -17.17 12.48
N GLY A 238 -5.90 -18.07 13.07
CA GLY A 238 -5.82 -19.52 12.83
C GLY A 238 -4.79 -20.26 13.70
N TYR A 239 -4.20 -19.59 14.69
CA TYR A 239 -3.18 -20.16 15.59
C TYR A 239 -3.68 -20.27 17.03
N SER A 240 -2.94 -21.02 17.87
CA SER A 240 -3.27 -21.20 19.28
C SER A 240 -2.68 -20.09 20.16
N PHE A 241 -3.39 -19.73 21.24
CA PHE A 241 -2.88 -18.78 22.24
C PHE A 241 -1.59 -19.28 22.89
N GLN A 242 -1.51 -20.59 23.20
CA GLN A 242 -0.37 -21.18 23.89
C GLN A 242 0.95 -21.01 23.14
N ASP A 243 0.93 -21.16 21.81
CA ASP A 243 2.11 -21.00 20.98
C ASP A 243 2.64 -19.56 21.03
N PHE A 244 1.73 -18.59 20.88
CA PHE A 244 2.06 -17.17 21.01
C PHE A 244 2.49 -16.80 22.42
N ALA A 245 1.85 -17.36 23.44
CA ALA A 245 2.12 -17.01 24.82
C ALA A 245 3.52 -17.49 25.28
N THR A 246 3.99 -18.62 24.76
CA THR A 246 5.27 -19.24 25.14
C THR A 246 6.45 -18.71 24.34
N LYS A 247 6.33 -18.64 23.00
CA LYS A 247 7.42 -18.23 22.09
C LYS A 247 7.38 -16.74 21.73
N GLY A 248 6.23 -16.11 21.91
CA GLY A 248 5.95 -14.78 21.37
C GLY A 248 5.62 -14.82 19.88
N GLY A 249 5.36 -13.65 19.31
CA GLY A 249 5.12 -13.47 17.87
C GLY A 249 4.60 -12.08 17.54
N ALA A 250 4.21 -11.88 16.28
CA ALA A 250 3.68 -10.59 15.82
C ALA A 250 2.35 -10.78 15.08
N ILE A 251 1.37 -9.94 15.38
CA ILE A 251 0.03 -9.93 14.79
C ILE A 251 -0.25 -8.57 14.15
N GLY A 252 -0.68 -8.59 12.90
CA GLY A 252 -1.19 -7.44 12.17
C GLY A 252 -2.69 -7.36 12.35
N VAL A 253 -3.18 -6.20 12.80
CA VAL A 253 -4.61 -5.88 12.85
C VAL A 253 -4.90 -4.92 11.71
N GLY A 254 -5.40 -5.45 10.60
CA GLY A 254 -5.84 -4.67 9.47
C GLY A 254 -7.19 -3.99 9.76
N ILE A 255 -7.26 -2.68 9.54
CA ILE A 255 -8.49 -1.89 9.60
C ILE A 255 -8.67 -1.24 8.23
N GLU A 256 -9.54 -1.80 7.40
CA GLU A 256 -9.79 -1.31 6.05
C GLU A 256 -11.06 -0.45 6.01
N TRP A 257 -10.94 0.74 5.43
CA TRP A 257 -12.04 1.68 5.25
C TRP A 257 -12.36 1.86 3.76
N ASN A 258 -13.32 1.09 3.24
CA ASN A 258 -13.80 1.25 1.87
C ASN A 258 -15.14 2.00 1.88
N CYS A 259 -15.09 3.30 1.60
CA CYS A 259 -16.20 4.21 1.83
C CYS A 259 -16.70 4.84 0.54
N ASP A 260 -17.99 4.67 0.29
CA ASP A 260 -18.71 5.40 -0.73
C ASP A 260 -19.36 6.64 -0.11
N LEU A 261 -18.79 7.81 -0.39
CA LEU A 261 -19.23 9.10 0.19
C LEU A 261 -20.44 9.69 -0.55
N ASP A 262 -20.96 9.01 -1.56
CA ASP A 262 -22.26 9.35 -2.16
C ASP A 262 -23.43 8.75 -1.35
N MET A 263 -23.14 7.75 -0.52
CA MET A 263 -24.08 7.12 0.41
C MET A 263 -24.04 7.82 1.77
N ASP A 264 -25.00 7.48 2.63
CA ASP A 264 -24.99 7.96 4.01
C ASP A 264 -23.73 7.51 4.76
N GLU A 265 -23.19 8.40 5.59
CA GLU A 265 -21.94 8.17 6.31
C GLU A 265 -21.97 6.89 7.15
N SER A 266 -23.13 6.43 7.60
CA SER A 266 -23.29 5.17 8.35
C SER A 266 -22.77 3.94 7.61
N HIS A 267 -22.79 3.91 6.27
CA HIS A 267 -22.35 2.77 5.46
C HIS A 267 -20.82 2.65 5.35
N CYS A 268 -20.08 3.71 5.66
CA CYS A 268 -18.63 3.71 5.70
C CYS A 268 -18.15 3.04 7.00
N ILE A 269 -17.98 1.71 7.00
CA ILE A 269 -17.65 0.93 8.19
C ILE A 269 -16.26 0.30 8.06
N PRO A 270 -15.51 0.16 9.17
CA PRO A 270 -14.23 -0.51 9.14
C PRO A 270 -14.42 -2.03 8.99
N ASP A 271 -13.65 -2.65 8.11
CA ASP A 271 -13.49 -4.10 8.08
C ASP A 271 -12.19 -4.49 8.79
N TYR A 272 -12.28 -5.48 9.68
CA TYR A 272 -11.14 -5.92 10.49
C TYR A 272 -10.60 -7.27 10.00
N SER A 273 -9.29 -7.32 9.79
CA SER A 273 -8.56 -8.54 9.47
C SER A 273 -7.41 -8.76 10.44
N PHE A 274 -7.08 -10.03 10.69
CA PHE A 274 -6.06 -10.43 11.66
C PHE A 274 -5.11 -11.41 11.00
N THR A 275 -3.82 -11.07 10.97
CA THR A 275 -2.80 -11.87 10.30
C THR A 275 -1.58 -12.03 11.18
N ARG A 276 -0.89 -13.18 11.09
CA ARG A 276 0.41 -13.37 11.72
C ARG A 276 1.50 -12.77 10.85
N LEU A 277 2.34 -11.90 11.40
CA LEU A 277 3.37 -11.16 10.66
C LEU A 277 4.75 -11.81 10.72
N ASP A 278 5.02 -12.61 11.76
CA ASP A 278 6.31 -13.28 11.97
C ASP A 278 6.42 -14.65 11.27
N THR A 279 5.67 -14.85 10.18
CA THR A 279 5.71 -16.08 9.36
C THR A 279 6.32 -15.77 8.01
N SER A 280 7.35 -16.53 7.62
CA SER A 280 7.88 -16.52 6.25
C SER A 280 7.28 -17.67 5.45
N GLU A 281 7.01 -17.48 4.15
CA GLU A 281 6.45 -18.52 3.28
C GLU A 281 7.38 -19.74 3.12
N ASN A 282 8.66 -19.60 3.46
CA ASN A 282 9.65 -20.67 3.48
C ASN A 282 9.73 -21.28 4.89
N SER A 283 8.74 -22.10 5.22
CA SER A 283 8.47 -22.74 6.52
C SER A 283 9.54 -23.72 7.07
N ASN A 284 10.74 -23.76 6.49
CA ASN A 284 11.81 -24.68 6.93
C ASN A 284 12.76 -24.09 7.99
N ILE A 285 12.56 -22.85 8.45
CA ILE A 285 13.42 -22.21 9.47
C ILE A 285 12.63 -21.96 10.76
N LEU A 286 12.46 -23.04 11.54
CA LEU A 286 11.83 -23.06 12.87
C LEU A 286 12.49 -22.08 13.88
N TYR A 287 13.75 -21.71 13.65
CA TYR A 287 14.58 -20.88 14.55
C TYR A 287 14.24 -19.38 14.54
N THR A 288 13.40 -18.90 13.62
CA THR A 288 13.03 -17.47 13.52
C THR A 288 11.63 -17.16 14.07
N SER A 289 10.90 -18.18 14.53
CA SER A 289 9.54 -18.00 15.06
C SER A 289 9.58 -17.63 16.55
N GLY A 290 8.95 -16.51 16.89
CA GLY A 290 8.91 -15.98 18.25
C GLY A 290 9.31 -14.51 18.34
N TYR A 291 8.97 -13.87 19.46
CA TYR A 291 9.38 -12.50 19.73
C TYR A 291 9.70 -12.35 21.21
N ASN A 292 10.94 -11.93 21.50
CA ASN A 292 11.41 -11.67 22.84
C ASN A 292 12.39 -10.50 22.86
N PHE A 293 12.49 -9.84 24.00
CA PHE A 293 13.51 -8.84 24.25
C PHE A 293 13.81 -8.75 25.74
N ARG A 294 14.89 -8.03 26.06
CA ARG A 294 15.32 -7.80 27.43
C ARG A 294 15.19 -6.34 27.80
N PHE A 295 14.77 -6.08 29.02
CA PHE A 295 14.85 -4.76 29.64
C PHE A 295 15.25 -4.89 31.10
N ALA A 296 15.77 -3.82 31.69
CA ALA A 296 16.16 -3.81 33.09
C ALA A 296 15.44 -2.70 33.86
N ARG A 297 15.05 -2.99 35.10
CA ARG A 297 14.58 -2.01 36.07
C ARG A 297 15.72 -1.75 37.07
N TYR A 298 16.16 -0.51 37.19
CA TYR A 298 17.29 -0.11 38.04
C TYR A 298 16.81 0.43 39.38
N PHE A 299 17.53 0.07 40.43
CA PHE A 299 17.25 0.42 41.82
C PHE A 299 18.54 0.83 42.53
N LYS A 300 18.42 1.49 43.68
CA LYS A 300 19.54 1.82 44.57
C LYS A 300 19.33 1.19 45.93
N ASP A 301 20.37 0.56 46.46
CA ASP A 301 20.40 -0.01 47.80
C ASP A 301 20.56 1.11 48.86
N THR A 302 20.35 0.76 50.13
CA THR A 302 20.55 1.62 51.31
C THR A 302 21.95 2.24 51.38
N ARG A 303 22.95 1.57 50.78
CA ARG A 303 24.35 2.04 50.68
C ARG A 303 24.62 2.92 49.45
N GLY A 304 23.61 3.21 48.62
CA GLY A 304 23.75 3.98 47.39
C GLY A 304 24.24 3.18 46.17
N GLU A 305 24.56 1.89 46.34
CA GLU A 305 24.97 0.99 45.26
C GLU A 305 23.80 0.70 44.31
N THR A 306 24.05 0.75 43.01
CA THR A 306 23.06 0.44 41.97
C THR A 306 22.93 -1.05 41.75
N PHE A 307 21.71 -1.57 41.77
CA PHE A 307 21.39 -2.93 41.34
C PHE A 307 20.24 -2.89 40.33
N ARG A 308 20.04 -3.97 39.57
CA ARG A 308 18.96 -4.05 38.60
C ARG A 308 18.28 -5.41 38.61
N ASN A 309 17.01 -5.41 38.22
CA ASN A 309 16.29 -6.63 37.87
C ASN A 309 16.23 -6.71 36.34
N LEU A 310 16.83 -7.76 35.78
CA LEU A 310 16.79 -8.02 34.35
C LEU A 310 15.56 -8.87 34.03
N TYR A 311 14.75 -8.38 33.10
CA TYR A 311 13.59 -9.08 32.57
C TYR A 311 13.88 -9.48 31.14
N LYS A 312 13.72 -10.77 30.85
CA LYS A 312 13.59 -11.28 29.49
C LYS A 312 12.13 -11.64 29.29
N VAL A 313 11.47 -10.92 28.39
CA VAL A 313 10.03 -11.05 28.15
C VAL A 313 9.76 -11.64 26.79
N TYR A 314 8.72 -12.46 26.74
CA TYR A 314 8.14 -13.09 25.58
C TYR A 314 6.68 -12.67 25.49
N GLY A 315 6.18 -12.53 24.26
CA GLY A 315 4.85 -12.00 24.09
C GLY A 315 4.51 -11.61 22.67
N ILE A 316 3.40 -10.90 22.56
CA ILE A 316 2.74 -10.67 21.29
C ILE A 316 2.85 -9.21 20.95
N ARG A 317 3.51 -8.92 19.83
CA ARG A 317 3.55 -7.58 19.25
C ARG A 317 2.33 -7.40 18.34
N PHE A 318 1.60 -6.33 18.53
CA PHE A 318 0.47 -5.92 17.70
C PHE A 318 0.85 -4.72 16.86
N ASP A 319 0.62 -4.82 15.55
CA ASP A 319 0.80 -3.73 14.60
C ASP A 319 -0.57 -3.39 13.99
N ILE A 320 -1.12 -2.22 14.32
CA ILE A 320 -2.39 -1.75 13.77
C ILE A 320 -2.14 -1.11 12.39
N LEU A 321 -2.68 -1.73 11.35
CA LEU A 321 -2.48 -1.34 9.96
C LEU A 321 -3.80 -0.76 9.42
N THR A 322 -3.87 0.56 9.27
CA THR A 322 -5.05 1.22 8.69
C THR A 322 -4.85 1.46 7.19
N SER A 323 -5.79 0.97 6.39
CA SER A 323 -5.89 1.26 4.96
C SER A 323 -7.28 1.84 4.66
N GLY A 324 -7.42 2.53 3.53
CA GLY A 324 -8.73 2.95 3.11
C GLY A 324 -8.76 3.61 1.74
N LYS A 325 -9.96 3.59 1.18
CA LYS A 325 -10.32 4.18 -0.10
C LYS A 325 -11.67 4.85 0.05
N ALA A 326 -11.72 6.13 -0.27
CA ALA A 326 -12.97 6.87 -0.35
C ALA A 326 -13.26 7.23 -1.82
N GLY A 327 -14.52 7.09 -2.23
CA GLY A 327 -15.03 7.56 -3.51
C GLY A 327 -16.14 8.58 -3.31
N LYS A 328 -16.13 9.67 -4.08
CA LYS A 328 -17.21 10.68 -4.10
C LYS A 328 -17.47 11.12 -5.53
N PHE A 329 -18.73 11.35 -5.88
CA PHE A 329 -19.14 11.84 -7.19
C PHE A 329 -18.36 13.09 -7.60
N ASN A 330 -17.80 13.08 -8.81
CA ASN A 330 -17.20 14.25 -9.43
C ASN A 330 -17.56 14.28 -10.93
N ILE A 331 -17.94 15.46 -11.41
CA ILE A 331 -18.30 15.70 -12.80
C ILE A 331 -17.13 15.50 -13.77
N ILE A 332 -15.90 15.77 -13.35
CA ILE A 332 -14.70 15.66 -14.20
C ILE A 332 -14.47 14.22 -14.69
N PRO A 333 -14.27 13.20 -13.81
CA PRO A 333 -14.08 11.82 -14.26
C PRO A 333 -15.32 11.28 -14.98
N THR A 334 -16.52 11.74 -14.61
CA THR A 334 -17.77 11.39 -15.30
C THR A 334 -17.73 11.84 -16.77
N MET A 335 -17.42 13.11 -17.03
CA MET A 335 -17.36 13.65 -18.40
C MET A 335 -16.23 13.05 -19.22
N VAL A 336 -15.07 12.79 -18.61
CA VAL A 336 -13.95 12.10 -19.28
C VAL A 336 -14.36 10.69 -19.70
N ASN A 337 -15.03 9.94 -18.83
CA ASN A 337 -15.48 8.58 -19.15
C ASN A 337 -16.61 8.55 -20.19
N ILE A 338 -17.54 9.52 -20.15
CA ILE A 338 -18.56 9.69 -21.21
C ILE A 338 -17.87 10.02 -22.55
N GLY A 339 -16.94 10.98 -22.55
CA GLY A 339 -16.20 11.40 -23.74
C GLY A 339 -15.41 10.24 -24.37
N SER A 340 -14.66 9.50 -23.56
CA SER A 340 -13.94 8.29 -24.01
C SER A 340 -14.90 7.22 -24.53
N GLY A 341 -16.06 7.05 -23.89
CA GLY A 341 -17.10 6.14 -24.33
C GLY A 341 -17.72 6.51 -25.68
N LEU A 342 -17.97 7.79 -25.91
CA LEU A 342 -18.42 8.30 -27.21
C LEU A 342 -17.35 8.11 -28.28
N ALA A 343 -16.08 8.35 -27.96
CA ALA A 343 -14.97 8.10 -28.88
C ALA A 343 -14.89 6.61 -29.29
N LEU A 344 -15.16 5.68 -28.37
CA LEU A 344 -15.18 4.24 -28.65
C LEU A 344 -16.25 3.85 -29.69
N THR A 345 -17.35 4.62 -29.79
CA THR A 345 -18.35 4.38 -30.85
C THR A 345 -17.78 4.63 -32.26
N GLY A 346 -16.75 5.46 -32.39
CA GLY A 346 -16.03 5.66 -33.66
C GLY A 346 -15.34 4.39 -34.17
N ALA A 347 -14.86 3.53 -33.27
CA ALA A 347 -14.30 2.23 -33.66
C ALA A 347 -15.37 1.30 -34.26
N ALA A 348 -16.62 1.38 -33.76
CA ALA A 348 -17.74 0.64 -34.34
C ALA A 348 -18.10 1.15 -35.75
N VAL A 349 -18.02 2.46 -35.99
CA VAL A 349 -18.19 3.05 -37.33
C VAL A 349 -17.12 2.50 -38.28
N PHE A 350 -15.86 2.53 -37.87
CA PHE A 350 -14.74 2.01 -38.68
C PHE A 350 -14.90 0.51 -39.02
N ALA A 351 -15.29 -0.31 -38.05
CA ALA A 351 -15.52 -1.73 -38.26
C ALA A 351 -16.71 -1.97 -39.21
N CYS A 352 -17.81 -1.24 -39.05
CA CYS A 352 -18.97 -1.34 -39.93
C CYS A 352 -18.64 -0.86 -41.36
N ASP A 353 -17.80 0.17 -41.50
CA ASP A 353 -17.29 0.65 -42.77
C ASP A 353 -16.44 -0.40 -43.49
N MET A 354 -15.53 -1.08 -42.79
CA MET A 354 -14.74 -2.19 -43.35
C MET A 354 -15.65 -3.31 -43.87
N ILE A 355 -16.66 -3.69 -43.09
CA ILE A 355 -17.61 -4.75 -43.47
C ILE A 355 -18.42 -4.31 -44.69
N LEU A 356 -18.95 -3.07 -44.69
CA LEU A 356 -19.79 -2.54 -45.76
C LEU A 356 -19.03 -2.38 -47.08
N LEU A 357 -17.77 -1.95 -47.03
CA LEU A 357 -16.95 -1.65 -48.22
C LEU A 357 -16.21 -2.86 -48.79
N TYR A 358 -15.92 -3.89 -47.98
CA TYR A 358 -15.08 -5.01 -48.43
C TYR A 358 -15.75 -6.38 -48.35
N MET A 359 -16.68 -6.62 -47.41
CA MET A 359 -17.24 -7.96 -47.17
C MET A 359 -18.64 -8.17 -47.76
N MET A 360 -19.35 -7.10 -48.14
CA MET A 360 -20.70 -7.22 -48.70
C MET A 360 -20.70 -7.57 -50.18
N SER A 361 -21.70 -8.34 -50.64
CA SER A 361 -21.82 -8.73 -52.06
C SER A 361 -22.03 -7.54 -53.01
N LYS A 362 -22.53 -6.40 -52.51
CA LYS A 362 -22.71 -5.14 -53.26
C LYS A 362 -21.65 -4.09 -52.89
N SER A 363 -20.47 -4.53 -52.42
CA SER A 363 -19.37 -3.67 -51.96
C SER A 363 -18.90 -2.66 -53.02
N SER A 364 -18.86 -3.04 -54.31
CA SER A 364 -18.47 -2.15 -55.42
C SER A 364 -19.34 -0.90 -55.51
N PHE A 365 -20.66 -1.05 -55.37
CA PHE A 365 -21.62 0.05 -55.39
C PHE A 365 -21.38 1.03 -54.23
N TYR A 366 -21.16 0.51 -53.00
CA TYR A 366 -20.87 1.37 -51.85
C TYR A 366 -19.51 2.06 -51.96
N ARG A 367 -18.51 1.40 -52.56
CA ARG A 367 -17.18 1.96 -52.77
C ARG A 367 -17.21 3.11 -53.78
N GLU A 368 -17.94 2.95 -54.88
CA GLU A 368 -18.14 4.01 -55.89
C GLU A 368 -18.97 5.18 -55.36
N THR A 369 -19.89 4.93 -54.42
CA THR A 369 -20.69 5.99 -53.79
C THR A 369 -19.91 6.76 -52.71
N LYS A 370 -19.00 6.09 -51.99
CA LYS A 370 -18.20 6.69 -50.91
C LYS A 370 -16.93 7.38 -51.41
N PHE A 371 -16.28 6.82 -52.44
CA PHE A 371 -15.02 7.35 -52.97
C PHE A 371 -15.22 7.98 -54.33
N GLU A 372 -14.83 9.25 -54.47
CA GLU A 372 -14.78 9.95 -55.75
C GLU A 372 -13.38 9.84 -56.34
N SER A 373 -13.25 9.23 -57.52
CA SER A 373 -11.96 9.00 -58.17
C SER A 373 -11.50 10.25 -58.93
N ILE A 374 -10.66 11.07 -58.29
CA ILE A 374 -10.11 12.27 -58.93
C ILE A 374 -8.95 11.85 -59.87
N THR A 375 -9.21 11.86 -61.17
CA THR A 375 -8.15 11.73 -62.16
C THR A 375 -7.56 13.12 -62.41
N LYS A 376 -6.39 13.43 -61.82
CA LYS A 376 -5.68 14.69 -62.12
C LYS A 376 -5.30 14.71 -63.60
N LYS A 377 -6.03 15.47 -64.42
CA LYS A 377 -5.61 15.77 -65.80
C LYS A 377 -4.29 16.54 -65.72
N GLN A 378 -3.19 15.94 -66.19
CA GLN A 378 -2.00 16.71 -66.52
C GLN A 378 -2.36 17.68 -67.66
N PRO A 379 -1.96 18.97 -67.58
CA PRO A 379 -2.28 19.94 -68.61
C PRO A 379 -1.50 19.60 -69.89
N GLY A 380 -2.19 18.98 -70.84
CA GLY A 380 -1.66 18.62 -72.16
C GLY A 380 -1.63 19.84 -73.09
N LYS A 381 -0.45 20.06 -73.67
CA LYS A 381 -0.10 21.03 -74.72
C LYS A 381 -1.18 21.22 -75.79
N HIS A 382 -1.34 22.47 -76.21
CA HIS A 382 -2.11 22.93 -77.36
C HIS A 382 -1.87 22.06 -78.61
N ARG A 383 -2.95 21.64 -79.27
CA ARG A 383 -2.93 20.88 -80.51
C ARG A 383 -3.23 21.83 -81.67
N GLU A 384 -2.26 22.06 -82.53
CA GLU A 384 -2.43 22.77 -83.81
C GLU A 384 -2.95 21.79 -84.88
N LYS A 385 -3.94 22.22 -85.66
CA LYS A 385 -4.61 21.43 -86.71
C LYS A 385 -3.82 21.51 -88.03
N LYS A 386 -3.68 20.40 -88.75
CA LYS A 386 -3.67 20.37 -90.23
C LYS A 386 -4.33 19.11 -90.79
N HIS A 387 -5.11 19.35 -91.84
CA HIS A 387 -5.88 18.42 -92.69
C HIS A 387 -5.01 17.45 -93.51
N THR A 388 -5.48 16.20 -93.74
CA THR A 388 -5.85 15.60 -95.06
C THR A 388 -6.56 14.24 -94.94
N ARG A 389 -7.14 13.75 -96.06
CA ARG A 389 -8.28 12.81 -96.25
C ARG A 389 -7.92 11.33 -96.56
N HIS A 390 -8.91 10.43 -96.33
CA HIS A 390 -9.25 9.09 -96.93
C HIS A 390 -8.20 7.94 -96.87
N HIS A 391 -8.47 6.63 -96.76
CA HIS A 391 -9.60 5.66 -96.83
C HIS A 391 -9.29 4.51 -95.83
N GLY A 392 -10.24 3.84 -95.15
CA GLY A 392 -10.87 2.58 -95.59
C GLY A 392 -10.51 1.37 -94.70
N HIS A 393 -11.50 0.51 -94.41
CA HIS A 393 -11.46 -0.86 -93.84
C HIS A 393 -11.47 -1.14 -92.31
N HIS A 394 -12.61 -1.68 -91.85
CA HIS A 394 -12.73 -2.78 -90.87
C HIS A 394 -12.24 -4.11 -91.54
N PRO A 395 -11.89 -5.23 -90.84
CA PRO A 395 -12.30 -5.60 -89.48
C PRO A 395 -11.30 -6.39 -88.58
N GLN A 396 -11.73 -6.63 -87.33
CA GLN A 396 -11.34 -7.73 -86.39
C GLN A 396 -9.84 -7.91 -86.04
N ASP A 397 -9.47 -7.82 -84.75
CA ASP A 397 -9.33 -9.02 -83.90
C ASP A 397 -8.89 -8.69 -82.45
N ARG A 398 -9.35 -9.58 -81.57
CA ARG A 398 -8.91 -10.03 -80.24
C ARG A 398 -7.82 -9.29 -79.43
N ARG A 399 -8.18 -9.11 -78.15
CA ARG A 399 -7.42 -9.54 -76.94
C ARG A 399 -5.90 -9.64 -77.11
N GLN A 400 -5.16 -8.58 -76.73
CA GLN A 400 -3.87 -8.65 -76.02
C GLN A 400 -3.31 -7.24 -75.82
N LYS A 401 -3.84 -6.46 -74.85
CA LYS A 401 -3.12 -5.29 -74.32
C LYS A 401 -3.60 -4.81 -72.95
N ARG A 402 -3.82 -5.74 -72.01
CA ARG A 402 -4.10 -5.37 -70.60
C ARG A 402 -3.26 -6.07 -69.54
N GLU A 403 -2.29 -6.92 -69.92
CA GLU A 403 -1.45 -7.63 -68.95
C GLU A 403 -0.07 -6.99 -68.66
N LYS A 404 0.31 -5.90 -69.34
CA LYS A 404 1.63 -5.26 -69.11
C LYS A 404 1.64 -4.02 -68.23
N LYS A 405 0.57 -3.73 -67.48
CA LYS A 405 0.56 -2.60 -66.52
C LYS A 405 0.20 -2.94 -65.08
N GLN A 406 -0.05 -4.22 -64.78
CA GLN A 406 -0.35 -4.69 -63.42
C GLN A 406 0.83 -5.38 -62.71
N ALA A 407 1.96 -5.58 -63.40
CA ALA A 407 3.14 -6.25 -62.81
C ALA A 407 4.15 -5.28 -62.16
N THR A 408 4.01 -3.96 -62.28
CA THR A 408 5.03 -3.00 -61.77
C THR A 408 4.63 -2.30 -60.46
N GLU A 409 3.40 -2.47 -59.96
CA GLU A 409 2.93 -1.77 -58.75
C GLU A 409 2.66 -2.72 -57.55
N MET A 410 2.85 -4.04 -57.72
CA MET A 410 2.67 -5.04 -56.67
C MET A 410 3.99 -5.60 -56.14
N GLN A 411 5.06 -4.79 -56.17
CA GLN A 411 6.38 -5.16 -55.66
C GLN A 411 6.97 -4.16 -54.65
N LEU A 412 6.18 -3.19 -54.19
CA LEU A 412 6.60 -2.25 -53.16
C LEU A 412 5.51 -2.07 -52.10
N LEU A 413 5.22 -3.11 -51.32
CA LEU A 413 4.67 -3.08 -49.94
C LEU A 413 4.08 -4.44 -49.53
N THR A 414 4.92 -5.48 -49.42
CA THR A 414 4.64 -6.59 -48.50
C THR A 414 5.90 -7.42 -48.27
N SER A 415 6.59 -7.17 -47.16
CA SER A 415 7.14 -8.19 -46.27
C SER A 415 7.88 -7.50 -45.13
N VAL A 416 7.39 -7.61 -43.89
CA VAL A 416 8.18 -7.96 -42.70
C VAL A 416 7.20 -8.41 -41.60
N SER A 417 7.33 -9.67 -41.19
CA SER A 417 6.88 -10.19 -39.89
C SER A 417 8.03 -10.98 -39.25
N CYS A 418 8.32 -10.62 -37.98
CA CYS A 418 8.94 -11.33 -36.85
C CYS A 418 10.22 -12.20 -37.00
N GLN A 419 11.30 -11.72 -36.32
CA GLN A 419 12.33 -12.34 -35.42
C GLN A 419 12.94 -13.73 -35.72
N PRO A 420 14.07 -14.16 -35.07
CA PRO A 420 15.15 -13.46 -34.33
C PRO A 420 16.56 -13.84 -34.89
N ASN A 421 17.65 -13.18 -34.46
CA ASN A 421 18.94 -13.89 -34.30
C ASN A 421 20.02 -13.08 -33.56
N SER A 422 20.64 -13.80 -32.63
CA SER A 422 21.99 -13.66 -32.08
C SER A 422 23.08 -13.57 -33.16
N ASN A 423 24.20 -12.92 -32.83
CA ASN A 423 25.53 -13.21 -33.38
C ASN A 423 26.64 -12.52 -32.54
N PRO A 424 27.95 -12.87 -32.70
CA PRO A 424 28.73 -13.54 -31.66
C PRO A 424 29.88 -12.72 -31.05
N GLU A 425 30.53 -13.34 -30.07
CA GLU A 425 31.75 -12.97 -29.33
C GLU A 425 32.99 -12.76 -30.22
N THR A 426 33.87 -11.82 -29.84
CA THR A 426 35.30 -12.11 -29.65
C THR A 426 35.89 -11.20 -28.57
N GLU A 427 36.63 -11.81 -27.65
CA GLU A 427 37.25 -11.31 -26.42
C GLU A 427 38.31 -10.21 -26.61
N ILE A 428 38.55 -9.42 -25.55
CA ILE A 428 39.86 -9.24 -24.88
C ILE A 428 39.61 -8.93 -23.39
N ARG A 429 40.40 -9.61 -22.53
CA ARG A 429 40.37 -9.67 -21.05
C ARG A 429 40.76 -8.35 -20.32
N PRO A 430 40.51 -8.26 -18.99
CA PRO A 430 40.51 -7.03 -18.20
C PRO A 430 41.81 -6.78 -17.42
N THR A 431 41.99 -5.56 -16.91
CA THR A 431 42.91 -5.28 -15.81
C THR A 431 42.31 -4.27 -14.82
N VAL A 432 42.50 -4.61 -13.55
CA VAL A 432 42.00 -4.03 -12.30
C VAL A 432 42.53 -2.62 -12.05
N SER A 433 41.69 -1.69 -11.55
CA SER A 433 42.08 -0.74 -10.47
C SER A 433 40.95 0.21 -10.00
N ALA A 434 40.69 0.13 -8.69
CA ALA A 434 40.28 1.17 -7.74
C ALA A 434 39.05 2.07 -8.03
N LEU A 435 37.89 1.70 -7.46
CA LEU A 435 36.81 2.63 -7.15
C LEU A 435 37.17 3.46 -5.90
N LYS A 436 37.21 4.79 -6.05
CA LYS A 436 37.11 5.73 -4.92
C LYS A 436 35.64 5.97 -4.60
N THR A 437 35.25 5.67 -3.37
CA THR A 437 33.97 6.01 -2.77
C THR A 437 33.88 7.53 -2.56
N TYR A 438 32.87 8.19 -3.13
CA TYR A 438 32.53 9.58 -2.77
C TYR A 438 31.10 9.62 -2.20
N SER A 439 31.04 9.98 -0.92
CA SER A 439 29.82 10.19 -0.13
C SER A 439 29.28 11.60 -0.39
N PRO A 440 27.97 11.86 -0.50
CA PRO A 440 27.47 13.22 -0.58
C PRO A 440 27.39 13.86 0.82
N GLU A 441 28.26 14.83 1.06
CA GLU A 441 28.23 15.77 2.17
C GLU A 441 26.88 16.50 2.28
N ARG A 442 26.26 16.45 3.47
CA ARG A 442 25.21 17.38 3.88
C ARG A 442 25.86 18.74 4.17
N LYS A 443 25.46 19.78 3.44
CA LYS A 443 25.65 21.17 3.89
C LYS A 443 24.53 21.59 4.85
N PRO A 444 24.83 22.31 5.94
CA PRO A 444 23.84 22.76 6.91
C PRO A 444 23.03 23.95 6.38
N MET A 445 21.69 23.85 6.46
CA MET A 445 20.78 24.99 6.27
C MET A 445 20.98 26.00 7.40
N GLY A 446 21.13 27.27 7.02
CA GLY A 446 21.30 28.40 7.92
C GLY A 446 20.13 28.58 8.88
N SER A 447 20.46 28.95 10.11
CA SER A 447 19.55 29.35 11.17
C SER A 447 18.83 30.66 10.83
N VAL A 448 17.51 30.59 10.70
CA VAL A 448 16.64 31.77 10.69
C VAL A 448 16.33 32.12 12.14
N SER A 449 16.95 33.18 12.64
CA SER A 449 16.66 33.78 13.95
C SER A 449 15.37 34.60 13.84
N PHE A 450 14.30 34.17 14.52
CA PHE A 450 13.13 35.00 14.75
C PHE A 450 13.42 35.97 15.90
N ARG A 451 13.50 37.25 15.55
CA ARG A 451 13.64 38.37 16.48
C ARG A 451 12.27 38.66 17.10
N THR A 452 12.10 38.35 18.38
CA THR A 452 10.93 38.71 19.19
C THR A 452 10.89 40.22 19.36
N GLN A 453 9.91 40.90 18.75
CA GLN A 453 9.58 42.27 19.11
C GLN A 453 8.68 42.26 20.35
N GLN A 454 9.16 42.91 21.41
CA GLN A 454 8.36 43.31 22.57
C GLN A 454 7.26 44.27 22.11
N GLY A 455 6.00 43.87 22.32
CA GLY A 455 4.81 44.68 22.13
C GLY A 455 4.10 44.87 23.46
N THR A 456 4.27 46.06 24.02
CA THR A 456 3.46 46.80 25.01
C THR A 456 2.13 46.19 25.48
N GLU A 457 2.09 46.00 26.79
CA GLU A 457 0.97 46.04 27.74
C GLU A 457 -0.23 46.93 27.31
N LYS A 458 -1.42 46.33 27.22
CA LYS A 458 -2.71 47.01 27.38
C LYS A 458 -3.73 46.10 28.09
N GLN A 459 -4.09 46.51 29.30
CA GLN A 459 -5.23 46.01 30.08
C GLN A 459 -6.56 46.26 29.36
N ILE A 460 -7.43 45.26 29.27
CA ILE A 460 -8.88 45.45 29.03
C ILE A 460 -9.67 44.44 29.90
N ILE A 461 -10.09 44.95 31.06
CA ILE A 461 -11.41 44.88 31.72
C ILE A 461 -12.30 43.65 31.39
N SER A 462 -12.56 42.83 32.42
CA SER A 462 -13.62 41.83 32.48
C SER A 462 -14.98 42.46 32.82
N PRO A 463 -16.12 41.97 32.28
CA PRO A 463 -17.42 42.25 32.84
C PRO A 463 -17.89 41.12 33.77
N VAL A 464 -18.21 41.52 34.99
CA VAL A 464 -18.98 40.78 36.00
C VAL A 464 -20.41 40.58 35.48
N SER A 465 -20.95 39.35 35.55
CA SER A 465 -22.39 39.13 35.54
C SER A 465 -22.79 38.21 36.69
N SER A 466 -23.62 38.80 37.55
CA SER A 466 -24.30 38.19 38.69
C SER A 466 -25.43 37.28 38.23
N LEU A 467 -25.57 36.08 38.79
CA LEU A 467 -26.83 35.35 38.76
C LEU A 467 -27.09 34.59 40.08
N ARG A 468 -28.22 34.98 40.67
CA ARG A 468 -28.88 34.50 41.88
C ARG A 468 -29.03 32.98 41.94
N THR A 469 -28.77 32.44 43.12
CA THR A 469 -29.37 31.21 43.66
C THR A 469 -30.81 31.47 44.13
N PRO A 470 -31.76 30.54 43.91
CA PRO A 470 -32.95 30.44 44.72
C PRO A 470 -32.82 29.29 45.72
N ARG A 471 -33.21 29.60 46.96
CA ARG A 471 -33.45 28.70 48.07
C ARG A 471 -34.88 28.16 47.92
N ASN A 472 -35.09 26.86 48.03
CA ASN A 472 -36.30 26.30 48.64
C ASN A 472 -36.15 24.79 48.93
N GLN A 473 -36.51 24.47 50.18
CA GLN A 473 -36.76 23.19 50.85
C GLN A 473 -35.57 22.27 51.14
#